data_AF-A0A3N0I2P1-F1
#
_entry.id   AF-A0A3N0I2P1-F1
#
_cell.length_a   1.000
_cell.length_b   1.000
_cell.length_c   1.000
_cell.angle_alpha   90.00
_cell.angle_beta   90.00
_cell.angle_gamma   90.00
#
_symmetry.space_group_name_H-M   'P 1'
#
loop_
_entity.id
_entity.type
_entity.pdbx_description
1 polymer ?
#
loop_
_entity_poly.entity_id
_entity_poly.type
_entity_poly.pdbx_seq_one_letter_code
_entity_poly.pdbx_strand_id
1 'polypeptide(L)' 'MKAKWKGKTSSFMLTHNKVYDVISIEKGWYKVVDDSDDDYLYPPEGFEIVDPNMDGVLVKD' A
#
# COMPACT_ATOMS: atom_id res chain seq x y z
N MET A 1 -5.81 -2.95 6.43
CA MET A 1 -6.39 -2.37 5.19
C MET A 1 -5.74 -3.03 3.99
N LYS A 2 -6.52 -3.35 2.95
CA LYS A 2 -6.01 -3.90 1.69
C LYS A 2 -6.25 -2.92 0.55
N ALA A 3 -5.24 -2.70 -0.28
CA ALA A 3 -5.30 -1.73 -1.36
C ALA A 3 -4.70 -2.30 -2.65
N LYS A 4 -5.36 -2.06 -3.79
CA LYS A 4 -4.95 -2.52 -5.12
C LYS A 4 -4.19 -1.43 -5.84
N TRP A 5 -3.04 -1.75 -6.41
CA TRP A 5 -2.27 -0.80 -7.21
C TRP A 5 -2.91 -0.56 -8.58
N LYS A 6 -3.23 0.70 -8.89
CA LYS A 6 -3.81 1.10 -10.20
C LYS A 6 -2.75 1.57 -11.21
N GLY A 7 -1.55 1.93 -10.75
CA GLY A 7 -0.48 2.43 -11.61
C GLY A 7 0.17 1.34 -12.47
N LYS A 8 1.19 1.72 -13.26
CA LYS A 8 1.96 0.76 -14.07
C LYS A 8 2.79 -0.16 -13.18
N THR A 9 3.06 -1.38 -13.66
CA THR A 9 4.02 -2.27 -13.01
C THR A 9 5.41 -1.64 -13.00
N SER A 10 6.04 -1.60 -11.84
CA SER A 10 7.44 -1.27 -11.62
C SER A 10 8.12 -2.51 -11.03
N SER A 11 9.07 -3.09 -11.74
CA SER A 11 9.77 -4.31 -11.31
C SER A 11 10.31 -4.14 -9.88
N PHE A 12 10.08 -5.16 -9.04
CA PHE A 12 10.47 -5.21 -7.61
C PHE A 12 9.79 -4.18 -6.69
N MET A 13 8.85 -3.37 -7.17
CA MET A 13 8.09 -2.43 -6.34
C MET A 13 6.61 -2.81 -6.34
N LEU A 14 5.84 -2.27 -7.28
CA LEU A 14 4.38 -2.48 -7.36
C LEU A 14 3.98 -3.05 -8.71
N THR A 15 3.13 -4.07 -8.69
CA THR A 15 2.56 -4.74 -9.85
C THR A 15 1.13 -4.26 -10.09
N HIS A 16 0.82 -3.88 -11.33
CA HIS A 16 -0.52 -3.43 -11.72
C HIS A 16 -1.59 -4.47 -11.34
N ASN A 17 -2.68 -4.02 -10.74
CA ASN A 17 -3.79 -4.84 -10.22
C ASN A 17 -3.46 -5.82 -9.08
N LYS A 18 -2.24 -5.84 -8.54
CA LYS A 18 -1.94 -6.61 -7.34
C LYS A 18 -2.52 -5.91 -6.10
N VAL A 19 -3.05 -6.70 -5.18
CA VAL A 19 -3.53 -6.25 -3.87
C VAL A 19 -2.40 -6.38 -2.86
N TYR A 20 -2.19 -5.31 -2.11
CA TYR A 20 -1.16 -5.21 -1.09
C TYR A 20 -1.78 -4.96 0.28
N ASP A 21 -1.07 -5.40 1.31
CA ASP A 21 -1.37 -5.06 2.70
C ASP A 21 -0.77 -3.70 3.04
N VAL A 22 -1.62 -2.78 3.48
CA VAL A 22 -1.18 -1.50 4.04
C VAL A 22 -1.00 -1.70 5.53
N ILE A 23 0.24 -1.56 6.02
CA ILE A 23 0.62 -1.87 7.41
C ILE A 23 0.65 -0.63 8.31
N SER A 24 0.86 0.56 7.72
CA SER A 24 0.71 1.82 8.43
C SER A 24 0.33 2.97 7.50
N ILE A 25 -0.19 4.03 8.07
CA ILE A 25 -0.36 5.33 7.41
C ILE A 25 0.54 6.32 8.13
N GLU A 26 1.50 6.89 7.42
CA GLU A 26 2.49 7.82 7.97
C GLU A 26 2.46 9.11 7.16
N LYS A 27 2.14 10.24 7.81
CA LYS A 27 2.00 11.55 7.14
C LYS A 27 1.06 11.52 5.92
N GLY A 28 0.01 10.71 5.99
CA GLY A 28 -0.96 10.50 4.91
C GLY A 28 -0.52 9.54 3.80
N TRP A 29 0.69 8.95 3.88
CA TRP A 29 1.19 7.98 2.90
C TRP A 29 0.95 6.55 3.37
N TYR A 30 0.74 5.63 2.43
CA TYR A 30 0.56 4.22 2.74
C TYR A 30 1.90 3.52 2.84
N LYS A 31 2.15 2.91 3.99
CA LYS A 31 3.27 1.99 4.16
C LYS A 31 2.84 0.60 3.76
N VAL A 32 3.52 0.03 2.77
CA VAL A 32 3.15 -1.22 2.10
C VAL A 32 4.35 -2.15 2.04
N VAL A 33 4.14 -3.44 2.31
CA VAL A 33 5.12 -4.48 1.97
C VAL A 33 4.99 -4.78 0.48
N ASP A 34 6.00 -4.43 -0.30
CA ASP A 34 5.93 -4.44 -1.76
C ASP A 34 6.52 -5.73 -2.38
N ASP A 35 6.72 -5.77 -3.70
CA ASP A 35 7.22 -6.96 -4.40
C ASP A 35 8.70 -7.30 -4.10
N SER A 36 9.42 -6.45 -3.37
CA SER A 36 10.76 -6.72 -2.84
C SER A 36 10.78 -7.38 -1.46
N ASP A 37 9.61 -7.59 -0.84
CA ASP A 37 9.41 -8.00 0.55
C ASP A 37 9.85 -6.95 1.60
N ASP A 38 10.27 -5.75 1.18
CA ASP A 38 10.52 -4.60 2.04
C ASP A 38 9.29 -3.69 2.18
N ASP A 39 9.24 -2.91 3.27
CA ASP A 39 8.22 -1.88 3.46
C ASP A 39 8.64 -0.50 2.96
N TYR A 40 7.80 0.14 2.14
CA TYR A 40 8.02 1.50 1.66
C TYR A 40 6.77 2.37 1.71
N LEU A 41 6.96 3.69 1.68
CA LEU A 41 5.86 4.66 1.63
C LEU A 41 5.46 4.97 0.19
N TYR A 42 4.18 4.81 -0.11
CA TYR A 42 3.59 5.07 -1.41
C TYR A 42 2.44 6.08 -1.31
N PRO A 43 2.22 6.90 -2.36
CA PRO A 43 1.13 7.87 -2.38
C PRO A 43 -0.22 7.14 -2.52
N PRO A 44 -1.21 7.48 -1.68
CA PRO A 44 -2.47 6.72 -1.60
C PRO A 44 -3.31 6.81 -2.88
N GLU A 45 -3.20 7.90 -3.62
CA GLU A 45 -3.86 8.16 -4.92
C GLU A 45 -3.57 7.10 -5.99
N GLY A 46 -2.42 6.43 -5.89
CA GLY A 46 -2.08 5.31 -6.77
C GLY A 46 -2.84 4.01 -6.46
N PHE A 47 -3.55 3.95 -5.34
CA PHE A 47 -4.28 2.77 -4.89
C PHE A 47 -5.81 2.92 -5.00
N GLU A 48 -6.47 1.77 -5.04
CA GLU A 48 -7.90 1.58 -4.81
C GLU A 48 -8.06 0.75 -3.54
N ILE A 49 -8.81 1.24 -2.55
CA ILE A 49 -9.07 0.47 -1.33
C ILE A 49 -10.01 -0.69 -1.67
N VAL A 50 -9.55 -1.92 -1.39
CA VAL A 50 -10.32 -3.16 -1.60
C VAL A 50 -10.99 -3.59 -0.30
N ASP A 51 -10.29 -3.39 0.83
CA ASP A 51 -10.83 -3.64 2.17
C ASP A 51 -10.41 -2.50 3.11
N PRO A 52 -11.35 -1.64 3.56
CA PRO A 52 -11.06 -0.53 4.43
C PRO A 52 -10.81 -0.94 5.88
N ASN A 53 -10.92 -2.23 6.25
CA ASN A 53 -10.68 -2.64 7.62
C ASN A 53 -9.25 -2.24 8.06
N MET A 54 -9.18 -1.30 9.00
CA MET A 54 -7.93 -0.74 9.53
C MET A 54 -7.38 -1.55 10.70
N ASP A 55 -8.01 -2.66 11.08
CA ASP A 55 -7.49 -3.53 12.13
C ASP A 55 -6.04 -3.93 11.81
N GLY A 56 -5.13 -3.64 12.74
CA GLY A 56 -3.69 -3.90 12.59
C GLY A 56 -2.91 -2.86 11.77
N VAL A 57 -3.55 -1.83 11.22
CA VAL A 57 -2.87 -0.71 10.56
C VAL A 57 -2.48 0.34 11.59
N LEU A 58 -1.20 0.67 11.67
CA LEU A 58 -0.72 1.73 12.56
C LEU A 58 -0.93 3.10 11.90
N VAL A 59 -1.61 4.03 12.56
CA VAL A 59 -1.68 5.42 12.10
C VAL A 59 -0.66 6.22 12.91
N LYS A 60 0.29 6.85 12.23
CA LYS A 60 1.34 7.68 12.84
C LYS A 60 1.23 9.11 12.32
N ASP A 61 1.17 10.05 13.25
CA ASP A 61 1.14 11.50 12.99
C ASP A 61 2.48 12.04 12.47
#